data_AF-A0A328CD84-F1
#
_entry.id   AF-A0A328CD84-F1
#
_cell.length_a   1.000
_cell.length_b   1.000
_cell.length_c   1.000
_cell.angle_alpha   90.00
_cell.angle_beta   90.00
_cell.angle_gamma   90.00
#
_symmetry.space_group_name_H-M   'P 1'
#
loop_
_entity.id
_entity.type
_entity.pdbx_description
1 polymer ?
#
loop_
_entity_poly.entity_id
_entity_poly.type
_entity_poly.pdbx_seq_one_letter_code
_entity_poly.pdbx_strand_id
1 'polypeptide(L)'
;MALTWWMIVMAIAAVAVVLWQFGAGRLTKPLEQAMRTGEIAGVLAAVESASPKEQPTLWDHAIGELWKSYHRETAISLIREAATRSDADIVQYWVRQAMEVEPEIASQVFSPEFLEAYFKPDVAARCGRKGCCG
;
A
#
# COMPACT_ATOMS: atom_id res chain seq x y z
N MET A 1 -4.62 -16.09 -36.38
CA MET A 1 -4.78 -14.62 -36.24
C MET A 1 -3.98 -14.19 -35.04
N ALA A 2 -2.85 -13.52 -35.26
CA ALA A 2 -1.99 -13.05 -34.17
C ALA A 2 -2.74 -11.97 -33.38
N LEU A 3 -3.00 -12.23 -32.09
CA LEU A 3 -3.45 -11.17 -31.17
C LEU A 3 -2.38 -10.07 -31.24
N THR A 4 -2.74 -8.93 -31.83
CA THR A 4 -1.82 -7.79 -31.89
C THR A 4 -1.47 -7.40 -30.47
N TRP A 5 -0.19 -7.17 -30.21
CA TRP A 5 0.37 -6.90 -28.87
C TRP A 5 -0.40 -5.81 -28.10
N TRP A 6 -1.01 -4.87 -28.85
CA TRP A 6 -1.94 -3.85 -28.35
C TRP A 6 -3.21 -4.38 -27.67
N MET A 7 -3.79 -5.50 -28.14
CA MET A 7 -4.96 -6.10 -27.49
C MET A 7 -4.62 -6.74 -26.15
N ILE A 8 -3.39 -7.24 -25.98
CA ILE A 8 -2.92 -7.77 -24.69
C ILE A 8 -2.74 -6.61 -23.70
N VAL A 9 -2.12 -5.51 -24.13
CA VAL A 9 -1.95 -4.30 -23.30
C VAL A 9 -3.31 -3.72 -22.89
N MET A 10 -4.26 -3.61 -23.82
CA MET A 10 -5.61 -3.14 -23.54
C MET A 10 -6.38 -4.07 -22.59
N ALA A 11 -6.23 -5.39 -22.73
CA ALA A 11 -6.87 -6.35 -21.84
C ALA A 11 -6.29 -6.27 -20.42
N ILE A 12 -4.97 -6.15 -20.27
CA ILE A 12 -4.32 -5.98 -18.96
C ILE A 12 -4.74 -4.65 -18.32
N ALA A 13 -4.78 -3.56 -19.10
CA ALA A 13 -5.23 -2.26 -18.61
C ALA A 13 -6.71 -2.30 -18.19
N ALA A 14 -7.59 -2.95 -18.95
CA ALA A 14 -9.00 -3.09 -18.62
C ALA A 14 -9.21 -3.92 -17.34
N VAL A 15 -8.48 -5.04 -17.19
CA VAL A 15 -8.52 -5.84 -15.96
C VAL A 15 -8.00 -5.04 -14.77
N ALA A 16 -6.92 -4.28 -14.93
CA ALA A 16 -6.41 -3.40 -13.89
C ALA A 16 -7.44 -2.33 -13.49
N VAL A 17 -8.11 -1.68 -14.46
CA VAL A 17 -9.16 -0.67 -14.20
C VAL A 17 -10.37 -1.28 -13.49
N VAL A 18 -10.84 -2.45 -13.93
CA VAL A 18 -11.99 -3.13 -13.32
C VAL A 18 -11.66 -3.59 -11.90
N LEU A 19 -10.50 -4.19 -11.68
CA LEU A 19 -10.05 -4.56 -10.33
C LEU A 19 -9.88 -3.32 -9.44
N TRP A 20 -9.42 -2.21 -10.00
CA TRP A 20 -9.34 -0.93 -9.29
C TRP A 20 -10.73 -0.42 -8.89
N GLN A 21 -11.75 -0.57 -9.75
CA GLN A 21 -13.11 -0.09 -9.51
C GLN A 21 -13.85 -0.87 -8.41
N PHE A 22 -13.61 -2.18 -8.28
CA PHE A 22 -14.21 -3.01 -7.22
C PHE A 22 -13.55 -2.82 -5.85
N GLY A 23 -12.24 -2.50 -5.80
CA GLY A 23 -11.54 -2.16 -4.55
C GLY A 23 -11.72 -0.70 -4.09
N ALA A 24 -11.84 0.23 -5.05
CA ALA A 24 -11.87 1.67 -4.77
C ALA A 24 -13.06 2.09 -3.91
N GLY A 25 -14.26 1.56 -4.15
CA GLY A 25 -15.47 2.00 -3.45
C GLY A 25 -15.43 1.85 -1.92
N ARG A 26 -14.67 0.87 -1.41
CA ARG A 26 -14.53 0.65 0.04
C ARG A 26 -13.55 1.63 0.69
N LEU A 27 -12.54 2.05 -0.05
CA LEU A 27 -11.50 2.96 0.44
C LEU A 27 -11.80 4.42 0.18
N THR A 28 -12.70 4.77 -0.76
CA THR A 28 -12.95 6.18 -1.13
C THR A 28 -13.29 7.06 0.07
N LYS A 29 -14.35 6.72 0.82
CA LYS A 29 -14.77 7.55 1.96
C LYS A 29 -13.75 7.53 3.11
N PRO A 30 -13.21 6.36 3.53
CA PRO A 30 -12.19 6.34 4.58
C PRO A 30 -10.90 7.08 4.22
N LEU A 31 -10.44 6.99 2.96
CA LEU A 31 -9.25 7.71 2.51
C LEU A 31 -9.48 9.21 2.47
N GLU A 32 -10.63 9.67 1.95
CA GLU A 32 -10.96 11.10 1.99
C GLU A 32 -10.99 11.64 3.42
N GLN A 33 -11.52 10.87 4.37
CA GLN A 33 -11.52 11.24 5.78
C GLN A 33 -10.09 11.26 6.34
N ALA A 34 -9.27 10.25 6.07
CA ALA A 34 -7.88 10.18 6.52
C ALA A 34 -7.04 11.33 5.95
N MET A 35 -7.27 11.73 4.70
CA MET A 35 -6.60 12.88 4.08
C MET A 35 -6.99 14.20 4.77
N ARG A 36 -8.26 14.36 5.18
CA ARG A 36 -8.72 15.58 5.84
C ARG A 36 -8.34 15.67 7.32
N THR A 37 -8.32 14.53 8.01
CA THR A 37 -8.27 14.49 9.49
C THR A 37 -6.98 13.85 10.03
N GLY A 38 -6.23 13.14 9.20
CA GLY A 38 -5.13 12.28 9.64
C GLY A 38 -5.57 10.95 10.26
N GLU A 39 -6.87 10.73 10.48
CA GLU A 39 -7.35 9.51 11.14
C GLU A 39 -7.42 8.32 10.18
N ILE A 40 -6.67 7.26 10.50
CA ILE A 40 -6.57 6.05 9.67
C ILE A 40 -7.55 4.94 10.06
N ALA A 41 -8.30 5.08 11.16
CA ALA A 41 -9.14 4.01 11.71
C ALA A 41 -10.16 3.47 10.69
N GLY A 42 -10.79 4.36 9.90
CA GLY A 42 -11.71 3.94 8.85
C GLY A 42 -11.02 3.16 7.72
N VAL A 43 -9.78 3.51 7.40
CA VAL A 43 -8.98 2.81 6.38
C VAL A 43 -8.63 1.41 6.88
N LEU A 44 -8.19 1.29 8.14
CA LEU A 44 -7.90 -0.01 8.76
C LEU A 44 -9.12 -0.93 8.72
N ALA A 45 -10.28 -0.44 9.17
CA ALA A 45 -11.53 -1.22 9.16
C ALA A 45 -11.93 -1.66 7.74
N ALA A 46 -11.76 -0.79 6.74
CA ALA A 46 -12.05 -1.13 5.36
C ALA A 46 -11.14 -2.25 4.83
N VAL A 47 -9.84 -2.22 5.14
CA VAL A 47 -8.90 -3.27 4.73
C VAL A 47 -9.16 -4.57 5.48
N GLU A 48 -9.32 -4.53 6.80
CA GLU A 48 -9.55 -5.72 7.64
C GLU A 48 -10.86 -6.44 7.29
N SER A 49 -11.87 -5.69 6.82
CA SER A 49 -13.14 -6.28 6.35
C SER A 49 -13.06 -6.97 4.98
N ALA A 50 -11.96 -6.78 4.24
CA ALA A 50 -11.75 -7.38 2.93
C ALA A 50 -11.20 -8.81 3.05
N SER A 51 -11.34 -9.59 1.98
CA SER A 51 -10.80 -10.94 1.98
C SER A 51 -9.26 -10.91 2.04
N PRO A 52 -8.60 -11.93 2.64
CA PRO A 52 -7.13 -11.95 2.75
C PRO A 52 -6.40 -11.80 1.41
N LYS A 53 -7.04 -12.19 0.30
CA LYS A 53 -6.48 -12.05 -1.07
C LYS A 53 -6.50 -10.60 -1.57
N GLU A 54 -7.42 -9.77 -1.09
CA GLU A 54 -7.58 -8.37 -1.51
C GLU A 54 -6.76 -7.41 -0.63
N GLN A 55 -6.48 -7.80 0.61
CA GLN A 55 -5.79 -6.94 1.59
C GLN A 55 -4.46 -6.37 1.09
N PRO A 56 -3.55 -7.14 0.45
CA PRO A 56 -2.30 -6.58 -0.07
C PRO A 56 -2.52 -5.42 -1.05
N THR A 57 -3.48 -5.58 -1.97
CA THR A 57 -3.83 -4.55 -2.95
C THR A 57 -4.45 -3.33 -2.28
N LEU A 58 -5.29 -3.53 -1.27
CA LEU A 58 -5.91 -2.43 -0.53
C LEU A 58 -4.88 -1.65 0.31
N TRP A 59 -3.92 -2.33 0.93
CA TRP A 59 -2.80 -1.68 1.62
C TRP A 59 -1.99 -0.82 0.65
N ASP A 60 -1.55 -1.41 -0.48
CA ASP A 60 -0.78 -0.70 -1.49
C ASP A 60 -1.53 0.52 -2.03
N HIS A 61 -2.83 0.36 -2.31
CA HIS A 61 -3.66 1.44 -2.80
C HIS A 61 -3.81 2.56 -1.77
N ALA A 62 -4.18 2.22 -0.53
CA ALA A 62 -4.41 3.22 0.52
C ALA A 62 -3.14 4.01 0.86
N ILE A 63 -2.01 3.31 1.05
CA ILE A 63 -0.71 3.94 1.31
C ILE A 63 -0.31 4.76 0.08
N GLY A 64 -0.45 4.19 -1.12
CA GLY A 64 -0.09 4.83 -2.37
C GLY A 64 -0.85 6.13 -2.64
N GLU A 65 -2.15 6.21 -2.30
CA GLU A 65 -2.95 7.43 -2.46
C GLU A 65 -2.56 8.51 -1.45
N LEU A 66 -2.42 8.16 -0.16
CA LEU A 66 -1.94 9.11 0.85
C LEU A 66 -0.54 9.63 0.48
N TRP A 67 0.31 8.76 -0.04
CA TRP A 67 1.64 9.13 -0.53
C TRP A 67 1.55 10.07 -1.74
N LYS A 68 0.79 9.74 -2.78
CA LYS A 68 0.69 10.63 -3.96
C LYS A 68 0.11 12.00 -3.62
N SER A 69 -0.80 12.07 -2.66
CA SER A 69 -1.43 13.32 -2.20
C SER A 69 -0.64 14.06 -1.12
N TYR A 70 0.63 13.69 -0.89
CA TYR A 70 1.54 14.34 0.07
C TYR A 70 1.11 14.29 1.54
N HIS A 71 0.20 13.40 1.92
CA HIS A 71 -0.15 13.15 3.33
C HIS A 71 0.87 12.19 3.97
N ARG A 72 2.14 12.61 4.06
CA ARG A 72 3.29 11.77 4.46
C ARG A 72 3.16 11.17 5.85
N GLU A 73 2.84 11.97 6.86
CA GLU A 73 2.69 11.50 8.25
C GLU A 73 1.57 10.45 8.37
N THR A 74 0.43 10.70 7.75
CA THR A 74 -0.70 9.76 7.70
C THR A 74 -0.32 8.47 6.95
N ALA A 75 0.38 8.59 5.81
CA ALA A 75 0.85 7.44 5.05
C ALA A 75 1.83 6.58 5.87
N ILE A 76 2.79 7.20 6.55
CA ILE A 76 3.79 6.51 7.38
C ILE A 76 3.15 5.85 8.59
N SER A 77 2.19 6.51 9.22
CA SER A 77 1.37 5.92 10.29
C SER A 77 0.60 4.69 9.78
N LEU A 78 0.01 4.78 8.58
CA LEU A 78 -0.68 3.64 7.96
C LEU A 78 0.28 2.50 7.61
N ILE A 79 1.50 2.81 7.13
CA ILE A 79 2.54 1.81 6.85
C ILE A 79 2.91 1.03 8.11
N ARG A 80 3.07 1.72 9.25
CA ARG A 80 3.33 1.07 10.55
C ARG A 80 2.23 0.09 10.90
N GLU A 81 0.97 0.54 10.84
CA GLU A 81 -0.17 -0.32 11.16
C GLU A 81 -0.29 -1.51 10.21
N ALA A 82 -0.03 -1.30 8.91
CA ALA A 82 -0.02 -2.37 7.91
C ALA A 82 1.05 -3.43 8.22
N ALA A 83 2.27 -3.02 8.59
CA ALA A 83 3.38 -3.95 8.88
C ALA A 83 3.13 -4.82 10.11
N THR A 84 2.39 -4.30 11.10
CA THR A 84 2.01 -5.08 12.29
C THR A 84 0.88 -6.09 12.04
N ARG A 85 0.10 -5.92 10.97
CA ARG A 85 -1.13 -6.70 10.71
C ARG A 85 -1.06 -7.59 9.48
N SER A 86 -0.11 -7.32 8.59
CA SER A 86 -0.03 -7.95 7.28
C SER A 86 1.40 -8.33 6.96
N ASP A 87 1.59 -9.61 6.65
CA ASP A 87 2.84 -10.15 6.11
C ASP A 87 3.02 -9.89 4.61
N ALA A 88 2.11 -9.14 3.97
CA ALA A 88 2.20 -8.87 2.54
C ALA A 88 3.49 -8.13 2.17
N ASP A 89 4.23 -8.68 1.22
CA ASP A 89 5.53 -8.16 0.79
C ASP A 89 5.51 -6.69 0.35
N ILE A 90 4.39 -6.22 -0.21
CA ILE A 90 4.19 -4.83 -0.62
C ILE A 90 4.30 -3.85 0.55
N VAL A 91 3.99 -4.29 1.77
CA VAL A 91 4.14 -3.47 2.98
C VAL A 91 5.62 -3.23 3.29
N GLN A 92 6.47 -4.24 3.07
CA GLN A 92 7.92 -4.13 3.27
C GLN A 92 8.55 -3.13 2.29
N TYR A 93 8.06 -3.11 1.04
CA TYR A 93 8.41 -2.06 0.08
C TYR A 93 8.10 -0.67 0.64
N TRP A 94 6.91 -0.46 1.20
CA TRP A 94 6.51 0.84 1.74
C TRP A 94 7.29 1.25 3.00
N VAL A 95 7.63 0.32 3.89
CA VAL A 95 8.51 0.62 5.05
C VAL A 95 9.86 1.14 4.55
N ARG A 96 10.49 0.43 3.61
CA ARG A 96 11.76 0.86 2.98
C ARG A 96 11.61 2.21 2.29
N GLN A 97 10.57 2.39 1.48
CA GLN A 97 10.31 3.63 0.75
C GLN A 97 10.16 4.83 1.70
N ALA A 98 9.48 4.65 2.83
CA ALA A 98 9.33 5.70 3.84
C ALA A 98 10.67 6.06 4.49
N MET A 99 11.50 5.07 4.84
CA MET A 99 12.83 5.32 5.38
C MET A 99 13.78 6.00 4.38
N GLU A 100 13.67 5.68 3.09
CA GLU A 100 14.53 6.24 2.03
C GLU A 100 14.14 7.67 1.64
N VAL A 101 12.83 7.98 1.62
CA VAL A 101 12.32 9.27 1.12
C VAL A 101 12.01 10.27 2.21
N GLU A 102 11.54 9.81 3.38
CA GLU A 102 11.11 10.67 4.50
C GLU A 102 11.75 10.19 5.82
N PRO A 103 13.10 10.14 5.93
CA PRO A 103 13.79 9.54 7.06
C PRO A 103 13.48 10.22 8.40
N GLU A 104 13.22 11.53 8.40
CA GLU A 104 12.89 12.29 9.62
C GLU A 104 11.54 11.88 10.20
N ILE A 105 10.52 11.66 9.36
CA ILE A 105 9.20 11.20 9.82
C ILE A 105 9.24 9.70 10.13
N ALA A 106 9.90 8.92 9.28
CA ALA A 106 10.05 7.49 9.48
C ALA A 106 10.73 7.16 10.81
N SER A 107 11.79 7.87 11.20
CA SER A 107 12.49 7.64 12.48
C SER A 107 11.65 7.97 13.72
N GLN A 108 10.62 8.82 13.59
CA GLN A 108 9.69 9.14 14.67
C GLN A 108 8.61 8.06 14.83
N VAL A 109 8.23 7.40 13.73
CA VAL A 109 7.11 6.43 13.72
C VAL A 109 7.61 4.98 13.80
N PHE A 110 8.71 4.65 13.13
CA PHE A 110 9.32 3.33 13.10
C PHE A 110 10.42 3.25 14.14
N SER A 111 10.03 2.84 15.36
CA SER A 111 11.01 2.61 16.42
C SER A 111 11.97 1.46 16.04
N PRO A 112 13.18 1.40 16.63
CA PRO A 112 14.10 0.29 16.41
C PRO A 112 13.45 -1.07 16.69
N GLU A 113 12.64 -1.18 17.74
CA GLU A 113 11.93 -2.41 18.12
C GLU A 113 10.88 -2.79 17.06
N PHE A 114 10.21 -1.80 16.46
CA PHE A 114 9.29 -2.04 15.35
C PHE A 114 10.03 -2.59 14.13
N LEU A 115 11.17 -1.99 13.77
CA LEU A 115 11.95 -2.44 12.62
C LEU A 115 12.48 -3.85 12.83
N GLU A 116 12.99 -4.16 14.03
CA GLU A 116 13.46 -5.51 14.36
C GLU A 116 12.34 -6.56 14.30
N ALA A 117 11.14 -6.21 14.78
CA ALA A 117 10.03 -7.15 14.83
C ALA A 117 9.33 -7.35 13.47
N TYR A 118 9.19 -6.30 12.65
CA TYR A 118 8.28 -6.29 11.50
C TYR A 118 8.94 -6.00 10.16
N PHE A 119 10.14 -5.39 10.12
CA PHE A 119 10.80 -5.06 8.87
C PHE A 119 11.68 -6.21 8.37
N LYS A 120 11.41 -6.66 7.14
CA LYS A 120 12.13 -7.75 6.45
C LYS A 120 12.90 -7.16 5.27
N PRO A 121 14.16 -6.71 5.46
CA PRO A 121 14.92 -5.99 4.43
C PRO A 121 15.10 -6.79 3.13
N ASP A 122 15.28 -8.11 3.24
CA ASP A 122 15.43 -9.00 2.07
C ASP A 122 14.16 -9.07 1.21
N VAL A 123 12.99 -8.89 1.81
CA VAL A 123 11.71 -8.82 1.08
C VAL A 123 11.58 -7.45 0.42
N ALA A 124 11.88 -6.38 1.17
CA ALA A 124 11.80 -5.00 0.67
C ALA A 124 12.73 -4.74 -0.53
N ALA A 125 13.89 -5.42 -0.58
CA ALA A 125 14.83 -5.33 -1.69
C ALA A 125 14.34 -6.02 -2.97
N ARG A 126 13.51 -7.06 -2.85
CA ARG A 126 12.96 -7.82 -3.99
C ARG A 126 11.67 -7.24 -4.54
N CYS A 127 11.02 -6.36 -3.79
CA CYS A 127 9.73 -5.78 -4.13
C CYS A 127 9.85 -4.34 -4.62
N GLY A 128 9.28 -4.08 -5.80
CA GLY A 128 9.03 -2.74 -6.31
C GLY A 128 7.53 -2.50 -6.51
N ARG A 129 7.16 -1.23 -6.77
CA ARG A 129 5.76 -0.83 -7.02
C ARG A 129 5.08 -1.54 -8.20
N LYS A 130 5.84 -2.27 -9.03
CA LYS A 130 5.34 -3.10 -10.14
C LYS A 130 5.22 -4.59 -9.80
N GLY A 131 5.31 -4.95 -8.52
CA GLY A 131 5.26 -6.33 -8.02
C GLY A 131 6.63 -6.85 -7.59
N CYS A 132 6.61 -7.82 -6.69
CA CYS A 132 7.79 -8.63 -6.35
C CYS A 132 7.95 -9.65 -7.48
N CYS A 133 9.06 -9.57 -8.22
CA CYS A 133 9.40 -10.61 -9.19
C CYS A 133 9.94 -11.81 -8.40
N GLY A 134 9.07 -12.80 -8.20
CA GLY A 134 9.41 -14.17 -7.77
C GLY A 134 8.74 -15.15 -8.71
#